data_AF-A0A1G3UHA4-F1
#
_entry.id   AF-A0A1G3UHA4-F1
#
_cell.length_a   1.000
_cell.length_b   1.000
_cell.length_c   1.000
_cell.angle_alpha   90.00
_cell.angle_beta   90.00
_cell.angle_gamma   90.00
#
_symmetry.space_group_name_H-M   'P 1'
#
loop_
_entity.id
_entity.type
_entity.pdbx_description
1 polymer ?
#
loop_
_entity_poly.entity_id
_entity_poly.type
_entity_poly.pdbx_seq_one_letter_code
_entity_poly.pdbx_strand_id
1 'polypeptide(L)'
;MTFQERKDKADIIAKEADIVYKKLFVLMVVSGAIGGFGLSIFDKAFIISLILFLPFLFLSFGIVLAYLKLNKLEMIIKDLRDE
;
A
#
# COMPACT_ATOMS: atom_id res chain seq x y z
N MET A 1 8.06 -3.85 -30.80
CA MET A 1 8.53 -2.78 -29.90
C MET A 1 10.05 -2.79 -29.97
N THR A 2 10.70 -1.64 -30.12
CA THR A 2 12.17 -1.58 -30.11
C THR A 2 12.69 -1.82 -28.68
N PHE A 3 13.96 -2.22 -28.55
CA PHE A 3 14.56 -2.49 -27.23
C PHE A 3 14.55 -1.26 -26.31
N GLN A 4 14.71 -0.05 -26.86
CA GLN A 4 14.63 1.18 -26.09
C GLN A 4 13.21 1.49 -25.59
N GLU A 5 12.19 1.31 -26.44
CA GLU A 5 10.79 1.52 -26.04
C GLU A 5 10.35 0.57 -24.91
N ARG A 6 10.85 -0.68 -24.91
CA ARG A 6 10.59 -1.64 -23.82
C ARG A 6 11.24 -1.19 -22.51
N LYS A 7 12.48 -0.71 -22.59
CA LYS A 7 13.22 -0.20 -21.43
C LYS A 7 12.54 1.03 -20.82
N ASP A 8 12.15 2.00 -21.65
CA ASP A 8 11.50 3.22 -21.16
C ASP A 8 10.16 2.92 -20.48
N LYS A 9 9.38 1.98 -21.02
CA LYS A 9 8.15 1.50 -20.37
C LYS A 9 8.43 0.82 -19.03
N ALA A 10 9.42 -0.06 -18.97
CA ALA A 10 9.81 -0.72 -17.73
C ALA A 10 10.24 0.29 -16.66
N ASP A 11 11.01 1.32 -17.03
CA ASP A 11 11.45 2.38 -16.12
C ASP A 11 10.27 3.22 -15.59
N ILE A 12 9.28 3.53 -16.44
CA ILE A 12 8.06 4.23 -16.01
C ILE A 12 7.29 3.38 -15.00
N ILE A 13 7.08 2.09 -15.28
CA ILE A 13 6.33 1.19 -14.41
C ILE A 13 7.08 0.95 -13.09
N ALA A 14 8.42 0.86 -13.12
CA ALA A 14 9.25 0.77 -11.92
C ALA A 14 9.10 2.01 -11.03
N LYS A 15 9.08 3.21 -11.63
CA LYS A 15 8.80 4.45 -10.87
C LYS A 15 7.39 4.47 -10.29
N GLU A 16 6.39 4.01 -11.03
CA GLU A 16 5.03 3.90 -10.50
C GLU A 16 4.95 2.92 -9.32
N ALA A 17 5.63 1.77 -9.41
CA ALA A 17 5.71 0.79 -8.34
C ALA A 17 6.38 1.37 -7.08
N ASP A 18 7.48 2.12 -7.22
CA ASP A 18 8.14 2.81 -6.10
C ASP A 18 7.21 3.82 -5.41
N ILE A 19 6.44 4.61 -6.19
CA ILE A 19 5.46 5.55 -5.64
C ILE A 19 4.36 4.81 -4.87
N VAL A 20 3.82 3.72 -5.43
CA VAL A 20 2.79 2.91 -4.77
C VAL A 20 3.34 2.29 -3.49
N TYR A 21 4.56 1.76 -3.52
CA TYR A 21 5.24 1.19 -2.36
C TYR A 21 5.41 2.22 -1.24
N LYS A 22 5.91 3.43 -1.54
CA LYS A 22 6.07 4.49 -0.53
C LYS A 22 4.74 4.88 0.12
N LYS A 23 3.67 4.97 -0.67
CA LYS A 23 2.32 5.24 -0.14
C LYS A 23 1.83 4.10 0.76
N LEU A 24 2.01 2.86 0.33
CA LEU A 24 1.67 1.67 1.11
C LEU A 24 2.44 1.63 2.43
N PHE A 25 3.74 1.93 2.43
CA PHE A 25 4.55 2.02 3.64
C PHE A 25 4.00 3.06 4.63
N VAL A 26 3.73 4.28 4.16
CA VAL A 26 3.15 5.33 5.02
C VAL A 26 1.78 4.90 5.57
N LEU A 27 0.92 4.32 4.74
CA LEU A 27 -0.39 3.82 5.17
C LEU A 27 -0.26 2.73 6.24
N MET A 28 0.68 1.79 6.08
CA MET A 28 0.94 0.74 7.07
C MET A 28 1.45 1.32 8.39
N VAL A 29 2.38 2.28 8.36
CA VAL A 29 2.91 2.92 9.58
C VAL A 29 1.80 3.65 10.33
N VAL A 30 0.99 4.46 9.62
CA VAL A 30 -0.11 5.22 10.23
C VAL A 30 -1.20 4.29 10.74
N SER A 31 -1.60 3.29 9.94
CA SER A 31 -2.60 2.29 10.35
C SER A 31 -2.13 1.49 11.56
N GLY A 32 -0.88 1.03 11.56
CA GLY A 32 -0.27 0.31 12.67
C GLY A 32 -0.21 1.14 13.94
N ALA A 33 0.14 2.43 13.84
CA ALA A 33 0.14 3.35 14.98
C ALA A 33 -1.27 3.55 15.57
N ILE A 34 -2.27 3.81 14.71
CA ILE A 34 -3.66 4.04 15.13
C ILE A 34 -4.27 2.77 15.74
N GLY A 35 -4.13 1.64 15.05
CA GLY A 35 -4.66 0.35 15.50
C GLY A 35 -3.96 -0.14 16.77
N GLY A 36 -2.62 -0.08 16.81
CA GLY A 36 -1.82 -0.47 17.96
C GLY A 36 -2.12 0.39 19.19
N PHE A 37 -2.18 1.71 19.03
CA PHE A 37 -2.57 2.61 20.11
C PHE A 37 -4.01 2.36 20.57
N GLY A 38 -4.96 2.23 19.62
CA GLY A 38 -6.36 1.94 19.92
C GLY A 38 -6.53 0.67 20.75
N LEU A 39 -5.81 -0.40 20.41
CA LEU A 39 -5.80 -1.64 21.19
C LEU A 39 -5.19 -1.46 22.58
N SER A 40 -4.09 -0.71 22.70
CA SER A 40 -3.41 -0.49 23.99
C SER A 40 -4.25 0.22 25.05
N ILE A 41 -5.25 1.02 24.62
CA ILE A 41 -6.14 1.77 25.51
C ILE A 41 -7.54 1.15 25.61
N PHE A 42 -7.78 -0.01 25.01
CA PHE A 42 -9.11 -0.62 24.90
C PHE A 42 -9.79 -0.79 26.27
N ASP A 43 -9.06 -1.34 27.25
CA ASP A 43 -9.60 -1.59 28.60
C ASP A 43 -9.79 -0.31 29.43
N LYS A 44 -9.02 0.74 29.13
CA LYS A 44 -9.02 2.01 29.90
C LYS A 44 -9.99 3.04 29.34
N ALA A 45 -10.21 3.01 28.03
CA ALA A 45 -10.96 4.01 27.29
C ALA A 45 -11.67 3.37 26.09
N PHE A 46 -12.57 2.42 26.37
CA PHE A 46 -13.30 1.64 25.37
C PHE A 46 -13.94 2.51 24.28
N ILE A 47 -14.60 3.62 24.65
CA ILE A 47 -15.24 4.53 23.69
C ILE A 47 -14.22 5.16 22.74
N ILE A 48 -13.05 5.58 23.25
CA ILE A 48 -12.00 6.20 22.44
C ILE A 48 -11.37 5.14 21.51
N SER A 49 -11.15 3.93 22.01
CA SER A 49 -10.67 2.80 21.22
C SER A 49 -11.62 2.45 20.08
N LEU A 50 -12.94 2.44 20.34
CA LEU A 50 -13.97 2.21 19.35
C LEU A 50 -13.98 3.29 18.26
N ILE A 51 -13.78 4.56 18.64
CA ILE A 51 -13.69 5.67 17.67
C ILE A 51 -12.45 5.52 16.78
N LEU A 52 -11.30 5.13 17.34
CA LEU A 52 -10.05 4.89 16.59
C LEU A 52 -10.13 3.66 15.68
N PHE A 53 -11.04 2.74 15.95
CA PHE A 53 -11.25 1.56 15.12
C PHE A 53 -11.79 1.89 13.72
N LEU A 54 -12.67 2.90 13.59
CA LEU A 54 -13.19 3.33 12.28
C LEU A 54 -12.10 3.78 11.30
N PRO A 55 -11.21 4.74 11.62
CA PRO A 55 -10.15 5.14 10.72
C PRO A 55 -9.14 3.99 10.50
N PHE A 56 -8.91 3.13 11.50
CA PHE A 56 -8.09 1.93 11.32
C PHE A 56 -8.64 0.99 10.24
N LEU A 57 -9.95 0.72 10.25
CA LEU A 57 -10.60 -0.09 9.22
C LEU A 57 -10.49 0.57 7.83
N PHE A 58 -10.74 1.87 7.75
CA PHE A 58 -10.64 2.60 6.48
C PHE A 58 -9.21 2.55 5.91
N LEU A 59 -8.20 2.78 6.76
CA LEU A 59 -6.79 2.69 6.36
C LEU A 59 -6.41 1.26 5.95
N SER A 60 -6.90 0.25 6.66
CA SER A 60 -6.69 -1.16 6.31
C SER A 60 -7.21 -1.48 4.91
N PHE A 61 -8.39 -0.96 4.54
CA PHE A 61 -8.89 -1.10 3.17
C PHE A 61 -7.99 -0.40 2.14
N GLY A 62 -7.50 0.80 2.46
CA GLY A 62 -6.53 1.52 1.63
C GLY A 62 -5.23 0.73 1.41
N ILE A 63 -4.73 0.02 2.42
CA ILE A 63 -3.55 -0.85 2.31
C ILE A 63 -3.82 -1.99 1.34
N VAL A 64 -4.96 -2.66 1.44
CA VAL A 64 -5.33 -3.77 0.53
C VAL A 64 -5.38 -3.28 -0.91
N LEU A 65 -6.01 -2.13 -1.18
CA LEU A 65 -6.08 -1.58 -2.54
C LEU A 65 -4.69 -1.22 -3.09
N ALA A 66 -3.83 -0.62 -2.27
CA ALA A 66 -2.46 -0.27 -2.67
C ALA A 66 -1.62 -1.52 -2.94
N TYR A 67 -1.79 -2.57 -2.13
CA TYR A 67 -1.13 -3.86 -2.32
C TYR A 67 -1.55 -4.53 -3.64
N LEU A 68 -2.86 -4.58 -3.93
CA LEU A 68 -3.36 -5.12 -5.20
C LEU A 68 -2.82 -4.35 -6.40
N LYS A 69 -2.70 -3.01 -6.30
CA LYS A 69 -2.10 -2.18 -7.35
C LYS A 69 -0.62 -2.51 -7.55
N LEU A 70 0.14 -2.72 -6.48
CA LEU A 70 1.55 -3.08 -6.54
C LEU A 70 1.73 -4.45 -7.22
N ASN A 71 0.93 -5.45 -6.85
CA ASN A 71 0.94 -6.77 -7.50
C ASN A 71 0.61 -6.68 -9.00
N LYS A 72 -0.34 -5.82 -9.39
CA LYS A 72 -0.64 -5.59 -10.80
C LYS A 72 0.55 -5.00 -11.55
N LEU A 73 1.24 -4.03 -10.97
CA LEU A 73 2.44 -3.44 -11.57
C LEU A 73 3.58 -4.47 -11.67
N GLU A 74 3.76 -5.31 -10.65
CA GLU A 74 4.74 -6.41 -10.68
C GLU A 74 4.47 -7.39 -11.84
N MET A 75 3.20 -7.75 -12.04
CA MET A 75 2.80 -8.64 -13.14
C MET A 75 3.11 -8.03 -14.51
N ILE A 76 2.81 -6.75 -14.72
CA ILE A 76 3.12 -6.05 -15.97
C ILE A 76 4.64 -6.00 -16.23
N ILE A 77 5.45 -5.78 -15.19
CA ILE A 77 6.92 -5.79 -15.34
C ILE A 77 7.43 -7.19 -15.71
N LYS A 78 6.87 -8.25 -15.12
CA LYS A 78 7.21 -9.63 -15.47
C LYS A 78 6.88 -9.94 -16.93
N ASP A 79 5.67 -9.57 -17.37
CA ASP A 79 5.25 -9.77 -18.76
C ASP A 79 6.18 -9.04 -19.73
N LEU A 80 6.55 -7.79 -19.45
CA LEU A 80 7.49 -7.01 -20.28
C LEU A 80 8.91 -7.57 -20.34
N ARG A 81 9.33 -8.30 -19.30
CA ARG A 81 10.65 -8.94 -19.23
C ARG A 81 10.68 -10.26 -20.02
N ASP A 82 9.57 -10.98 -20.03
CA ASP A 82 9.48 -12.32 -20.62
C ASP A 82 9.03 -12.27 -22.11
N GLU A 83 8.54 -11.11 -22.60
CA GLU A 83 8.36 -10.78 -24.03
C GLU A 83 9.67 -10.47 -24.78
#